data_AF-A0A8S3EK87-F1
#
_entry.id   AF-A0A8S3EK87-F1
#
_cell.length_a   1.000
_cell.length_b   1.000
_cell.length_c   1.000
_cell.angle_alpha   90.00
_cell.angle_beta   90.00
_cell.angle_gamma   90.00
#
_symmetry.space_group_name_H-M   'P 1'
#
loop_
_entity.id
_entity.type
_entity.pdbx_description
1 polymer ?
#
loop_
_entity_poly.entity_id
_entity_poly.type
_entity_poly.pdbx_seq_one_letter_code
_entity_poly.pdbx_strand_id
1 'polypeptide(L)'
;MSGGRRPPCPYDKIASTYENSCRQLIKIVDGFLSQTTEINDRITENFINGIILILDTMHFFEENGTGDPVVSTFVSHNEHWTESSLTGLNILLNLLAHSNVLFCGIASVRIHSLLHSRPLNGREEAAYLLSNVNRIFSSFVQNEDCEHFAYLLPLMKTIIDKSYEILQMNVHIPNMPLYKATSTALDDFLRYCSSSDSQEWQMFIQRHIEPLAEHYRSMSIRPFHMNMKIWWNNCHEMMMIGIHKRHRQISEEKLKFQVKLDFLELDRS
;
A
#
# COMPACT_ATOMS: atom_id res chain seq x y z
N MET A 1 -6.97 -19.40 42.82
CA MET A 1 -7.95 -19.55 41.73
C MET A 1 -7.21 -19.41 40.42
N SER A 2 -6.82 -20.53 39.83
CA SER A 2 -6.09 -20.60 38.57
C SER A 2 -7.03 -20.36 37.40
N GLY A 3 -6.91 -19.20 36.74
CA GLY A 3 -7.65 -18.87 35.53
C GLY A 3 -7.25 -19.79 34.39
N GLY A 4 -8.05 -20.83 34.15
CA GLY A 4 -7.88 -21.72 33.01
C GLY A 4 -8.12 -20.95 31.72
N ARG A 5 -7.06 -20.75 30.91
CA ARG A 5 -7.23 -20.31 29.53
C ARG A 5 -8.02 -21.40 28.79
N ARG A 6 -9.16 -21.02 28.22
CA ARG A 6 -9.93 -21.89 27.34
C ARG A 6 -9.03 -22.36 26.20
N PRO A 7 -9.02 -23.65 25.84
CA PRO A 7 -8.30 -24.12 24.67
C PRO A 7 -8.89 -23.45 23.41
N PRO A 8 -8.04 -23.03 22.45
CA PRO A 8 -8.49 -22.32 21.26
C PRO A 8 -9.41 -23.21 20.41
N CYS A 9 -10.51 -22.62 19.93
CA CYS A 9 -11.51 -23.33 19.13
C CYS A 9 -10.87 -23.74 17.77
N PRO A 10 -11.17 -24.91 17.20
CA PRO A 10 -10.66 -25.32 15.89
C PRO A 10 -10.96 -24.32 14.77
N TYR A 11 -12.09 -23.60 14.88
CA TYR A 11 -12.49 -22.54 13.96
C TYR A 11 -11.57 -21.31 14.03
N ASP A 12 -11.01 -21.00 15.20
CA ASP A 12 -10.08 -19.87 15.37
C ASP A 12 -8.76 -20.11 14.63
N LYS A 13 -8.29 -21.37 14.60
CA LYS A 13 -7.09 -21.77 13.83
C LYS A 13 -7.31 -21.64 12.33
N ILE A 14 -8.49 -22.06 11.84
CA ILE A 14 -8.84 -21.98 10.42
C ILE A 14 -8.99 -20.52 9.98
N ALA A 15 -9.69 -19.69 10.77
CA ALA A 15 -9.84 -18.26 10.51
C ALA A 15 -8.48 -17.53 10.46
N SER A 16 -7.58 -17.81 11.42
CA SER A 16 -6.22 -17.26 11.41
C SER A 16 -5.39 -17.67 10.17
N THR A 17 -5.72 -18.81 9.56
CA THR A 17 -5.04 -19.29 8.35
C THR A 17 -5.50 -18.53 7.10
N TYR A 18 -6.79 -18.23 6.99
CA TYR A 18 -7.33 -17.42 5.89
C TYR A 18 -6.86 -15.97 5.95
N GLU A 19 -6.89 -15.37 7.14
CA GLU A 19 -6.37 -14.02 7.36
C GLU A 19 -4.90 -13.91 6.91
N ASN A 20 -4.06 -14.83 7.37
CA ASN A 20 -2.67 -14.89 6.96
C ASN A 20 -2.52 -15.05 5.45
N SER A 21 -3.36 -15.90 4.82
CA SER A 21 -3.34 -16.10 3.36
C SER A 21 -3.69 -14.82 2.60
N CYS A 22 -4.70 -14.07 3.04
CA CYS A 22 -5.06 -12.77 2.46
C CYS A 22 -3.92 -11.75 2.61
N ARG A 23 -3.25 -11.70 3.77
CA ARG A 23 -2.08 -10.84 3.97
C ARG A 23 -0.93 -11.21 3.03
N GLN A 24 -0.64 -12.51 2.85
CA GLN A 24 0.37 -12.95 1.88
C GLN A 24 -0.01 -12.58 0.44
N LEU A 25 -1.28 -12.76 0.06
CA LEU A 25 -1.77 -12.43 -1.27
C LEU A 25 -1.61 -10.93 -1.58
N ILE A 26 -1.92 -10.05 -0.63
CA ILE A 26 -1.76 -8.61 -0.80
C ILE A 26 -0.28 -8.21 -0.97
N LYS A 27 0.67 -8.90 -0.34
CA LYS A 27 2.11 -8.69 -0.60
C LYS A 27 2.50 -9.05 -2.03
N ILE A 28 1.93 -10.12 -2.59
CA ILE A 28 2.13 -10.50 -4.00
C ILE A 28 1.60 -9.41 -4.92
N VAL A 29 0.38 -8.94 -4.66
CA VAL A 29 -0.26 -7.86 -5.43
C VAL A 29 0.60 -6.60 -5.40
N ASP A 30 1.04 -6.17 -4.22
CA ASP A 30 1.92 -5.00 -4.07
C ASP A 30 3.20 -5.13 -4.88
N GLY A 31 3.86 -6.30 -4.82
CA GLY A 31 5.05 -6.58 -5.61
C GLY A 31 4.79 -6.54 -7.11
N PHE A 32 3.64 -7.03 -7.56
CA PHE A 32 3.24 -7.00 -8.97
C PHE A 32 2.95 -5.58 -9.46
N LEU A 33 2.20 -4.80 -8.69
CA LEU A 33 1.86 -3.40 -9.02
C LEU A 33 3.08 -2.48 -8.97
N SER A 34 4.07 -2.80 -8.13
CA SER A 34 5.30 -2.00 -7.99
C SER A 34 6.34 -2.26 -9.09
N GLN A 35 6.16 -3.28 -9.93
CA GLN A 35 7.12 -3.67 -10.97
C GLN A 35 6.64 -3.30 -12.38
N THR A 36 7.31 -2.33 -13.01
CA THR A 36 7.32 -2.01 -14.47
C THR A 36 6.00 -1.57 -15.12
N THR A 37 6.10 -0.55 -15.98
CA THR A 37 5.00 0.10 -16.69
C THR A 37 4.23 -0.81 -17.67
N GLU A 38 4.86 -1.88 -18.19
CA GLU A 38 4.24 -2.81 -19.15
C GLU A 38 3.12 -3.68 -18.55
N ILE A 39 3.08 -3.81 -17.22
CA ILE A 39 2.10 -4.64 -16.52
C ILE A 39 0.80 -3.85 -16.27
N ASN A 40 0.86 -2.51 -16.25
CA ASN A 40 -0.27 -1.64 -15.97
C ASN A 40 -1.44 -1.84 -16.96
N ASP A 41 -1.14 -2.13 -18.23
CA ASP A 41 -2.18 -2.38 -19.25
C ASP A 41 -2.95 -3.69 -19.03
N ARG A 42 -2.45 -4.59 -18.17
CA ARG A 42 -3.09 -5.89 -17.86
C ARG A 42 -3.95 -5.85 -16.61
N ILE A 43 -3.99 -4.73 -15.91
CA ILE A 43 -4.79 -4.53 -14.70
C ILE A 43 -6.25 -4.32 -15.10
N THR A 44 -7.14 -5.18 -14.60
CA THR A 44 -8.58 -5.11 -14.88
C THR A 44 -9.36 -4.58 -13.69
N GLU A 45 -10.54 -4.02 -13.94
CA GLU A 45 -11.45 -3.54 -12.87
C GLU A 45 -11.79 -4.64 -11.87
N ASN A 46 -12.03 -5.88 -12.34
CA ASN A 46 -12.32 -7.02 -11.47
C ASN A 46 -11.15 -7.34 -10.52
N PHE A 47 -9.91 -7.21 -11.01
CA PHE A 47 -8.73 -7.39 -10.17
C PHE A 47 -8.67 -6.32 -9.08
N ILE A 48 -8.88 -5.05 -9.44
CA ILE A 48 -8.91 -3.94 -8.47
C ILE A 48 -10.03 -4.11 -7.45
N ASN A 49 -11.25 -4.44 -7.89
CA ASN A 49 -12.37 -4.69 -6.99
C ASN A 49 -12.08 -5.82 -6.00
N GLY A 50 -11.41 -6.88 -6.45
CA GLY A 50 -10.96 -7.97 -5.57
C GLY A 50 -9.94 -7.51 -4.53
N ILE A 51 -8.98 -6.67 -4.92
CA ILE A 51 -7.98 -6.09 -4.01
C ILE A 51 -8.65 -5.20 -2.96
N ILE A 52 -9.51 -4.27 -3.40
CA ILE A 52 -10.23 -3.36 -2.50
C ILE A 52 -11.09 -4.15 -1.51
N LEU A 53 -11.78 -5.19 -1.97
CA LEU A 53 -12.57 -6.05 -1.10
C LEU A 53 -11.71 -6.72 -0.01
N ILE A 54 -10.50 -7.18 -0.35
CA ILE A 54 -9.58 -7.75 0.63
C ILE A 54 -9.12 -6.69 1.62
N LEU A 55 -8.74 -5.49 1.15
CA LEU A 55 -8.31 -4.39 2.03
C LEU A 55 -9.41 -3.98 3.02
N ASP A 56 -10.65 -3.89 2.55
CA ASP A 56 -11.82 -3.55 3.36
C ASP A 56 -12.14 -4.67 4.36
N THR A 57 -12.19 -5.93 3.91
CA THR A 57 -12.55 -7.10 4.76
C THR A 57 -11.53 -7.33 5.88
N MET A 58 -10.27 -7.04 5.60
CA MET A 58 -9.16 -7.31 6.51
C MET A 58 -8.83 -6.12 7.41
N HIS A 59 -9.63 -5.04 7.33
CA HIS A 59 -9.48 -3.82 8.12
C HIS A 59 -8.04 -3.30 8.11
N PHE A 60 -7.38 -3.33 6.94
CA PHE A 60 -5.95 -3.05 6.79
C PHE A 60 -5.53 -1.68 7.34
N PHE A 61 -6.49 -0.76 7.46
CA PHE A 61 -6.26 0.61 7.87
C PHE A 61 -7.01 1.01 9.14
N GLU A 62 -7.69 0.07 9.79
CA GLU A 62 -8.20 0.32 11.14
C GLU A 62 -7.03 0.17 12.11
N GLU A 63 -6.80 1.19 12.93
CA GLU A 63 -5.92 1.03 14.09
C GLU A 63 -6.55 -0.03 15.00
N ASN A 64 -5.74 -0.91 15.58
CA ASN A 64 -6.19 -1.86 16.60
C ASN A 64 -6.69 -1.10 17.85
N GLY A 65 -7.87 -0.53 17.76
CA GLY A 65 -8.67 -0.04 18.87
C GLY A 65 -9.39 -1.22 19.52
N THR A 66 -8.66 -2.24 19.97
CA THR A 66 -9.24 -3.12 20.99
C THR A 66 -9.32 -2.30 22.26
N GLY A 67 -10.51 -1.74 22.52
CA GLY A 67 -10.85 -0.93 23.68
C GLY A 67 -10.68 -1.66 24.99
N ASP A 68 -9.44 -1.84 25.43
CA ASP A 68 -9.11 -2.26 26.79
C ASP A 68 -8.09 -1.27 27.38
N PRO A 69 -8.52 -0.31 28.21
CA PRO A 69 -7.67 0.79 28.71
C PRO A 69 -6.60 0.33 29.71
N VAL A 70 -6.51 -0.96 30.02
CA VAL A 70 -5.58 -1.53 31.01
C VAL A 70 -4.35 -2.19 30.37
N VAL A 71 -4.38 -2.49 29.06
CA VAL A 71 -3.23 -3.08 28.32
C VAL A 71 -2.42 -2.02 27.56
N SER A 72 -2.85 -0.76 27.58
CA SER A 72 -2.17 0.37 26.96
C SER A 72 -0.89 0.81 27.68
N THR A 73 -0.56 0.23 28.85
CA THR A 73 0.60 0.67 29.65
C THR A 73 1.88 -0.13 29.39
N PHE A 74 1.85 -1.22 28.60
CA PHE A 74 3.04 -2.06 28.35
C PHE A 74 3.26 -2.49 26.89
N VAL A 75 2.36 -2.14 25.97
CA VAL A 75 2.63 -2.27 24.53
C VAL A 75 3.07 -0.90 24.05
N SER A 76 4.33 -0.80 23.63
CA SER A 76 4.93 0.41 23.06
C SER A 76 3.98 1.14 22.11
N HIS A 77 3.96 2.47 22.20
CA HIS A 77 3.50 3.43 21.19
C HIS A 77 3.89 3.00 19.76
N ASN A 78 3.16 2.08 19.15
CA ASN A 78 3.25 1.83 17.72
C ASN A 78 2.12 2.61 17.05
N GLU A 79 2.24 3.93 17.12
CA GLU A 79 1.54 4.91 16.28
C GLU A 79 2.06 4.89 14.82
N HIS A 80 2.79 3.84 14.44
CA HIS A 80 3.32 3.63 13.10
C HIS A 80 2.44 2.67 12.31
N TRP A 81 2.37 2.89 11.00
CA TRP A 81 1.65 2.00 10.09
C TRP A 81 2.19 0.57 10.23
N THR A 82 1.28 -0.41 10.35
CA THR A 82 1.67 -1.81 10.29
C THR A 82 2.19 -2.16 8.90
N GLU A 83 2.96 -3.25 8.77
CA GLU A 83 3.42 -3.75 7.46
C GLU A 83 2.25 -3.95 6.48
N SER A 84 1.12 -4.45 6.98
CA SER A 84 -0.10 -4.64 6.17
C SER A 84 -0.66 -3.30 5.72
N SER A 85 -0.81 -2.33 6.63
CA SER A 85 -1.29 -0.99 6.30
C SER A 85 -0.39 -0.30 5.28
N LEU A 86 0.94 -0.40 5.42
CA LEU A 86 1.90 0.13 4.45
C LEU A 86 1.76 -0.53 3.08
N THR A 87 1.56 -1.85 3.05
CA THR A 87 1.29 -2.57 1.79
C THR A 87 0.02 -2.06 1.12
N GLY A 88 -1.07 -1.90 1.90
CA GLY A 88 -2.32 -1.34 1.39
C GLY A 88 -2.16 0.10 0.88
N LEU A 89 -1.43 0.95 1.59
CA LEU A 89 -1.18 2.33 1.17
C LEU A 89 -0.35 2.37 -0.12
N ASN A 90 0.68 1.55 -0.23
CA ASN A 90 1.54 1.52 -1.42
C ASN A 90 0.73 1.08 -2.66
N ILE A 91 -0.14 0.09 -2.50
CA ILE A 91 -1.11 -0.30 -3.55
C ILE A 91 -1.99 0.89 -3.94
N LEU A 92 -2.61 1.57 -2.97
CA LEU A 92 -3.47 2.72 -3.26
C LEU A 92 -2.71 3.86 -3.95
N LEU A 93 -1.47 4.15 -3.56
CA LEU A 93 -0.63 5.16 -4.21
C LEU A 93 -0.27 4.76 -5.65
N ASN A 94 0.01 3.48 -5.92
CA ASN A 94 0.24 2.98 -7.27
C ASN A 94 -1.01 3.10 -8.15
N LEU A 95 -2.19 2.77 -7.60
CA LEU A 95 -3.47 2.93 -8.31
C LEU A 95 -3.83 4.40 -8.56
N LEU A 96 -3.50 5.28 -7.61
CA LEU A 96 -3.66 6.73 -7.74
C LEU A 96 -2.80 7.30 -8.89
N ALA A 97 -1.63 6.71 -9.13
CA ALA A 97 -0.71 7.07 -10.20
C ALA A 97 -1.00 6.38 -11.54
N HIS A 98 -2.01 5.52 -11.61
CA HIS A 98 -2.31 4.74 -12.81
C HIS A 98 -2.92 5.62 -13.90
N SER A 99 -2.63 5.33 -15.18
CA SER A 99 -3.20 6.01 -16.35
C SER A 99 -4.70 5.81 -16.55
N ASN A 100 -5.33 4.94 -15.75
CA ASN A 100 -6.76 4.67 -15.85
C ASN A 100 -7.45 5.49 -14.76
N VAL A 101 -8.21 6.49 -15.23
CA VAL A 101 -8.93 7.46 -14.40
C VAL A 101 -9.82 6.77 -13.35
N LEU A 102 -10.43 5.62 -13.68
CA LEU A 102 -11.25 4.86 -12.75
C LEU A 102 -10.44 4.37 -11.54
N PHE A 103 -9.24 3.85 -11.77
CA PHE A 103 -8.37 3.34 -10.70
C PHE A 103 -7.90 4.49 -9.80
N CYS A 104 -7.57 5.64 -10.40
CA CYS A 104 -7.28 6.87 -9.68
C CYS A 104 -8.45 7.30 -8.80
N GLY A 105 -9.68 7.27 -9.32
CA GLY A 105 -10.89 7.60 -8.56
C GLY A 105 -11.12 6.67 -7.37
N ILE A 106 -11.02 5.35 -7.57
CA ILE A 106 -11.16 4.35 -6.50
C ILE A 106 -10.10 4.58 -5.41
N ALA A 107 -8.84 4.75 -5.80
CA ALA A 107 -7.74 5.00 -4.89
C ALA A 107 -7.94 6.30 -4.10
N SER A 108 -8.33 7.38 -4.78
CA SER A 108 -8.58 8.68 -4.17
C SER A 108 -9.65 8.59 -3.08
N VAL A 109 -10.80 7.96 -3.37
CA VAL A 109 -11.89 7.76 -2.38
C VAL A 109 -11.40 6.97 -1.17
N ARG A 110 -10.59 5.92 -1.39
CA ARG A 110 -10.06 5.12 -0.29
C ARG A 110 -9.05 5.90 0.54
N ILE A 111 -8.10 6.61 -0.07
CA ILE A 111 -7.14 7.46 0.66
C ILE A 111 -7.88 8.55 1.44
N HIS A 112 -8.92 9.17 0.89
CA HIS A 112 -9.80 10.09 1.63
C HIS A 112 -10.39 9.44 2.88
N SER A 113 -10.93 8.23 2.73
CA SER A 113 -11.49 7.45 3.85
C SER A 113 -10.43 7.20 4.92
N LEU A 114 -9.19 6.87 4.54
CA LEU A 114 -8.07 6.67 5.47
C LEU A 114 -7.71 7.94 6.23
N LEU A 115 -7.61 9.05 5.50
CA LEU A 115 -7.32 10.36 6.08
C LEU A 115 -8.42 10.77 7.07
N HIS A 116 -9.66 10.34 6.87
CA HIS A 116 -10.79 10.66 7.75
C HIS A 116 -10.93 9.70 8.93
N SER A 117 -10.56 8.43 8.77
CA SER A 117 -10.65 7.43 9.84
C SER A 117 -9.50 7.52 10.86
N ARG A 118 -8.37 8.13 10.49
CA ARG A 118 -7.17 8.20 11.31
C ARG A 118 -6.47 9.56 11.22
N PRO A 119 -6.00 10.16 12.32
CA PRO A 119 -5.16 11.35 12.27
C PRO A 119 -3.79 11.05 11.61
N LEU A 120 -3.16 12.08 11.05
CA LEU A 120 -1.78 11.95 10.56
C LEU A 120 -0.82 11.91 11.76
N ASN A 121 0.01 10.87 11.86
CA ASN A 121 0.91 10.71 13.00
C ASN A 121 2.24 11.44 12.71
N GLY A 122 2.23 12.74 12.98
CA GLY A 122 3.41 13.60 12.90
C GLY A 122 3.67 14.23 11.54
N ARG A 123 4.70 15.08 11.50
CA ARG A 123 5.04 15.89 10.33
C ARG A 123 5.65 15.07 9.19
N GLU A 124 6.38 14.02 9.51
CA GLU A 124 7.07 13.16 8.54
C GLU A 124 6.07 12.31 7.75
N GLU A 125 5.06 11.74 8.42
CA GLU A 125 3.96 11.00 7.75
C GLU A 125 3.15 11.94 6.85
N ALA A 126 2.75 13.10 7.38
CA ALA A 126 2.01 14.11 6.62
C ALA A 126 2.78 14.57 5.38
N ALA A 127 4.07 14.86 5.53
CA ALA A 127 4.95 15.24 4.44
C ALA A 127 5.14 14.12 3.42
N TYR A 128 5.24 12.85 3.87
CA TYR A 128 5.34 11.70 2.97
C TYR A 128 4.11 11.56 2.08
N LEU A 129 2.90 11.63 2.64
CA LEU A 129 1.66 11.56 1.85
C LEU A 129 1.56 12.74 0.87
N LEU A 130 1.82 13.96 1.33
CA LEU A 130 1.79 15.15 0.49
C LEU A 130 2.81 15.08 -0.65
N SER A 131 4.05 14.66 -0.37
CA SER A 131 5.10 14.48 -1.38
C SER A 131 4.68 13.49 -2.47
N ASN A 132 4.15 12.32 -2.08
CA ASN A 132 3.72 11.31 -3.05
C ASN A 132 2.57 11.81 -3.92
N VAL A 133 1.52 12.38 -3.33
CA VAL A 133 0.37 12.90 -4.10
C VAL A 133 0.79 14.08 -4.98
N ASN A 134 1.64 14.98 -4.49
CA ASN A 134 2.17 16.08 -5.31
C ASN A 134 3.00 15.57 -6.50
N ARG A 135 3.81 14.52 -6.32
CA ARG A 135 4.58 13.90 -7.41
C ARG A 135 3.65 13.30 -8.47
N ILE A 136 2.62 12.57 -8.04
CA ILE A 136 1.60 12.01 -8.93
C ILE A 136 0.89 13.14 -9.69
N PHE A 137 0.41 14.15 -8.97
CA PHE A 137 -0.23 15.33 -9.55
C PHE A 137 0.65 16.01 -10.60
N SER A 138 1.92 16.26 -10.26
CA SER A 138 2.88 16.89 -11.16
C SER A 138 3.14 16.06 -12.43
N SER A 139 3.11 14.73 -12.33
CA SER A 139 3.25 13.85 -13.50
C SER A 139 2.07 13.97 -14.48
N PHE A 140 0.84 14.13 -13.98
CA PHE A 140 -0.34 14.35 -14.82
C PHE A 140 -0.40 15.78 -15.39
N VAL A 141 0.11 16.78 -14.66
CA VAL A 141 0.29 18.14 -15.19
C VAL A 141 1.22 18.13 -16.41
N GLN A 142 2.34 17.41 -16.33
CA GLN A 142 3.30 17.32 -17.45
C GLN A 142 2.71 16.60 -18.68
N ASN A 143 1.79 15.67 -18.47
CA ASN A 143 1.13 14.91 -19.55
C ASN A 143 -0.17 15.57 -20.05
N GLU A 144 -0.52 16.77 -19.57
CA GLU A 144 -1.75 17.50 -19.90
C GLU A 144 -3.05 16.69 -19.64
N ASP A 145 -3.00 15.76 -18.69
CA ASP A 145 -4.11 14.86 -18.37
C ASP A 145 -5.06 15.50 -17.34
N CYS A 146 -6.08 16.17 -17.86
CA CYS A 146 -7.02 16.92 -17.05
C CYS A 146 -8.04 16.06 -16.31
N GLU A 147 -8.31 14.82 -16.75
CA GLU A 147 -9.38 13.98 -16.18
C GLU A 147 -9.03 13.52 -14.76
N HIS A 148 -7.75 13.22 -14.51
CA HIS A 148 -7.28 12.79 -13.19
C HIS A 148 -7.39 13.89 -12.12
N PHE A 149 -7.41 15.17 -12.50
CA PHE A 149 -7.53 16.27 -11.56
C PHE A 149 -8.87 16.33 -10.83
N ALA A 150 -9.93 15.76 -11.41
CA ALA A 150 -11.22 15.63 -10.72
C ALA A 150 -11.12 14.84 -9.41
N TYR A 151 -10.14 13.94 -9.30
CA TYR A 151 -9.90 13.12 -8.11
C TYR A 151 -8.68 13.58 -7.30
N LEU A 152 -7.63 14.08 -7.97
CA LEU A 152 -6.40 14.51 -7.31
C LEU A 152 -6.53 15.86 -6.62
N LEU A 153 -7.25 16.83 -7.20
CA LEU A 153 -7.41 18.15 -6.58
C LEU A 153 -8.14 18.09 -5.23
N PRO A 154 -9.30 17.40 -5.11
CA PRO A 154 -9.95 17.25 -3.82
C PRO A 154 -9.08 16.50 -2.80
N LEU A 155 -8.35 15.48 -3.23
CA LEU A 155 -7.45 14.72 -2.36
C LEU A 155 -6.29 15.57 -1.85
N MET A 156 -5.63 16.32 -2.74
CA MET A 156 -4.54 17.21 -2.38
C MET A 156 -5.02 18.31 -1.42
N LYS A 157 -6.20 18.89 -1.67
CA LYS A 157 -6.87 19.81 -0.73
C LYS A 157 -7.05 19.17 0.65
N THR A 158 -7.59 17.96 0.74
CA THR A 158 -7.82 17.29 2.02
C THR A 158 -6.52 16.98 2.76
N ILE A 159 -5.46 16.57 2.06
CA ILE A 159 -4.14 16.37 2.68
C ILE A 159 -3.63 17.68 3.23
N ILE A 160 -3.74 18.78 2.48
CA ILE A 160 -3.33 20.11 2.94
C ILE A 160 -4.14 20.54 4.16
N ASP A 161 -5.48 20.46 4.11
CA ASP A 161 -6.37 20.83 5.22
C ASP A 161 -5.98 20.07 6.51
N LYS A 162 -5.65 18.78 6.39
CA LYS A 162 -5.25 17.93 7.54
C LYS A 162 -3.82 18.14 8.02
N SER A 163 -2.95 18.65 7.17
CA SER A 163 -1.53 18.83 7.49
C SER A 163 -1.12 20.29 7.68
N TYR A 164 -2.05 21.23 7.50
CA TYR A 164 -1.80 22.67 7.51
C TYR A 164 -1.04 23.14 8.76
N GLU A 165 -1.56 22.78 9.94
CA GLU A 165 -0.96 23.12 11.23
C GLU A 165 0.33 22.32 11.50
N ILE A 166 0.30 21.00 11.27
CA ILE A 166 1.42 20.08 11.57
C ILE A 166 2.66 20.41 10.72
N LEU A 167 2.45 20.86 9.49
CA LEU A 167 3.50 21.27 8.55
C LEU A 167 3.77 22.78 8.57
N GLN A 168 3.12 23.54 9.45
CA GLN A 168 3.30 25.00 9.60
C GLN A 168 3.16 25.73 8.26
N MET A 169 2.16 25.35 7.46
CA MET A 169 1.99 25.83 6.10
C MET A 169 1.73 27.34 6.03
N ASN A 170 1.09 27.91 7.06
CA ASN A 170 0.91 29.37 7.18
C ASN A 170 2.24 30.16 7.15
N VAL A 171 3.34 29.56 7.64
CA VAL A 171 4.66 30.18 7.64
C VAL A 171 5.36 30.01 6.29
N HIS A 172 5.22 28.84 5.67
CA HIS A 172 5.98 28.48 4.48
C HIS A 172 5.30 28.85 3.16
N ILE A 173 3.96 28.88 3.13
CA ILE A 173 3.13 29.19 1.95
C ILE A 173 1.97 30.13 2.30
N PRO A 174 2.23 31.33 2.86
CA PRO A 174 1.19 32.26 3.35
C PRO A 174 0.19 32.71 2.28
N ASN A 175 0.56 32.68 0.99
CA ASN A 175 -0.27 33.21 -0.10
C ASN A 175 -1.14 32.16 -0.80
N MET A 176 -1.23 30.95 -0.22
CA MET A 176 -1.94 29.83 -0.81
C MET A 176 -3.39 30.21 -1.18
N PRO A 177 -3.81 30.04 -2.45
CA PRO A 177 -5.11 30.55 -2.93
C PRO A 177 -6.32 29.77 -2.43
N LEU A 178 -6.09 28.58 -1.86
CA LEU A 178 -7.12 27.59 -1.52
C LEU A 178 -8.10 28.10 -0.44
N TYR A 179 -7.68 29.04 0.39
CA TYR A 179 -8.51 29.66 1.44
C TYR A 179 -9.16 30.99 1.02
N LYS A 180 -8.95 31.43 -0.23
CA LYS A 180 -9.65 32.59 -0.77
C LYS A 180 -11.10 32.17 -1.03
N ALA A 181 -12.07 32.88 -0.45
CA ALA A 181 -13.50 32.61 -0.63
C ALA A 181 -13.97 33.06 -2.03
N THR A 182 -13.44 32.42 -3.08
CA THR A 182 -13.76 32.69 -4.49
C THR A 182 -14.37 31.45 -5.13
N SER A 183 -15.24 31.64 -6.12
CA SER A 183 -15.83 30.55 -6.90
C SER A 183 -14.80 29.81 -7.76
N THR A 184 -13.58 30.33 -7.88
CA THR A 184 -12.46 29.79 -8.68
C THR A 184 -11.33 29.20 -7.82
N ALA A 185 -11.52 29.06 -6.50
CA ALA A 185 -10.45 28.71 -5.57
C ALA A 185 -9.68 27.42 -5.94
N LEU A 186 -10.37 26.41 -6.48
CA LEU A 186 -9.73 25.16 -6.94
C LEU A 186 -8.93 25.34 -8.22
N ASP A 187 -9.42 26.13 -9.18
CA ASP A 187 -8.69 26.44 -10.42
C ASP A 187 -7.46 27.31 -10.13
N ASP A 188 -7.60 28.27 -9.22
CA ASP A 188 -6.50 29.10 -8.77
C ASP A 188 -5.46 28.28 -8.00
N PHE A 189 -5.90 27.28 -7.24
CA PHE A 189 -5.00 26.32 -6.59
C PHE A 189 -4.29 25.39 -7.58
N LEU A 190 -5.00 24.87 -8.58
CA LEU A 190 -4.40 24.10 -9.68
C LEU A 190 -3.29 24.93 -10.35
N ARG A 191 -3.57 26.19 -10.72
CA ARG A 191 -2.55 27.09 -11.29
C ARG A 191 -1.40 27.33 -10.33
N TYR A 192 -1.67 27.49 -9.04
CA TYR A 192 -0.64 27.68 -8.01
C TYR A 192 0.23 26.44 -7.78
N CYS A 193 -0.26 25.23 -8.05
CA CYS A 193 0.57 24.03 -7.96
C CYS A 193 1.32 23.75 -9.27
N SER A 194 0.71 24.07 -10.40
CA SER A 194 1.18 23.71 -11.74
C SER A 194 2.05 24.76 -12.42
N SER A 195 1.91 26.04 -12.07
CA SER A 195 2.64 27.12 -12.75
C SER A 195 4.10 27.17 -12.33
N SER A 196 4.99 27.21 -13.31
CA SER A 196 6.42 27.52 -13.13
C SER A 196 6.65 28.87 -12.43
N ASP A 197 5.69 29.78 -12.53
CA ASP A 197 5.75 31.14 -11.97
C ASP A 197 5.46 31.17 -10.46
N SER A 198 4.81 30.14 -9.91
CA SER A 198 4.55 29.99 -8.49
C SER A 198 5.73 29.31 -7.77
N GLN A 199 6.85 30.05 -7.67
CA GLN A 199 8.06 29.53 -7.01
C GLN A 199 7.81 29.12 -5.55
N GLU A 200 6.79 29.65 -4.89
CA GLU A 200 6.45 29.38 -3.49
C GLU A 200 6.07 27.90 -3.24
N TRP A 201 5.12 27.33 -4.00
CA TRP A 201 4.70 25.92 -3.83
C TRP A 201 5.84 24.95 -4.09
N GLN A 202 6.53 25.14 -5.21
CA GLN A 202 7.64 24.25 -5.60
C GLN A 202 8.79 24.31 -4.58
N MET A 203 9.11 25.50 -4.05
CA MET A 203 10.12 25.67 -3.02
C MET A 203 9.68 25.06 -1.68
N PHE A 204 8.40 25.18 -1.32
CA PHE A 204 7.85 24.52 -0.14
C PHE A 204 7.97 23.00 -0.23
N ILE A 205 7.54 22.42 -1.36
CA ILE A 205 7.69 20.99 -1.61
C ILE A 205 9.17 20.58 -1.52
N GLN A 206 10.05 21.27 -2.25
CA GLN A 206 11.46 20.87 -2.35
C GLN A 206 12.25 21.06 -1.05
N ARG A 207 12.04 22.18 -0.33
CA ARG A 207 12.87 22.55 0.82
C ARG A 207 12.30 22.13 2.17
N HIS A 208 10.99 21.93 2.27
CA HIS A 208 10.32 21.64 3.53
C HIS A 208 9.66 20.26 3.54
N ILE A 209 8.91 19.91 2.49
CA ILE A 209 8.19 18.62 2.44
C ILE A 209 9.13 17.46 2.13
N GLU A 210 9.95 17.58 1.09
CA GLU A 210 10.77 16.46 0.61
C GLU A 210 11.78 15.97 1.65
N PRO A 211 12.47 16.83 2.44
CA PRO A 211 13.35 16.34 3.51
C PRO A 211 12.62 15.54 4.60
N LEU A 212 11.41 15.97 4.99
CA LEU A 212 10.60 15.26 5.98
C LEU A 212 10.04 13.95 5.41
N ALA A 213 9.57 13.98 4.17
CA ALA A 213 9.14 12.79 3.44
C ALA A 213 10.27 11.78 3.32
N GLU A 214 11.50 12.24 3.04
CA GLU A 214 12.67 11.36 2.93
C GLU A 214 13.09 10.77 4.27
N HIS A 215 12.93 11.51 5.36
CA HIS A 215 13.09 10.96 6.70
C HIS A 215 12.08 9.83 6.96
N TYR A 216 10.79 10.05 6.65
CA TYR A 216 9.77 9.00 6.76
C TYR A 216 10.09 7.79 5.89
N ARG A 217 10.54 8.02 4.64
CA ARG A 217 10.95 6.94 3.73
C ARG A 217 12.08 6.13 4.34
N SER A 218 13.08 6.79 4.91
CA SER A 218 14.24 6.13 5.51
C SER A 218 13.87 5.31 6.74
N MET A 219 12.96 5.81 7.59
CA MET A 219 12.60 5.18 8.85
C MET A 219 11.52 4.09 8.73
N SER A 220 10.58 4.26 7.79
CA SER A 220 9.40 3.38 7.67
C SER A 220 9.41 2.58 6.37
N ILE A 221 9.57 3.27 5.23
CA ILE A 221 9.35 2.68 3.90
C ILE A 221 10.52 1.80 3.45
N ARG A 222 11.77 2.21 3.71
CA ARG A 222 12.95 1.41 3.34
C ARG A 222 13.03 0.10 4.14
N PRO A 223 12.85 0.08 5.48
CA PRO A 223 12.75 -1.17 6.23
C PRO A 223 11.60 -2.06 5.74
N PHE A 224 10.43 -1.46 5.44
CA PHE A 224 9.30 -2.16 4.84
C PHE A 224 9.69 -2.86 3.52
N HIS A 225 10.29 -2.16 2.57
CA HIS A 225 10.74 -2.76 1.31
C HIS A 225 11.85 -3.80 1.50
N MET A 226 12.75 -3.61 2.47
CA MET A 226 13.77 -4.60 2.80
C MET A 226 13.13 -5.90 3.29
N ASN A 227 12.14 -5.81 4.18
CA ASN A 227 11.37 -6.96 4.66
C ASN A 227 10.61 -7.63 3.51
N MET A 228 10.00 -6.84 2.62
CA MET A 228 9.32 -7.36 1.43
C MET A 228 10.29 -8.11 0.50
N LYS A 229 11.51 -7.61 0.32
CA LYS A 229 12.55 -8.29 -0.47
C LYS A 229 12.98 -9.62 0.15
N ILE A 230 13.19 -9.64 1.47
CA ILE A 230 13.50 -10.88 2.19
C ILE A 230 12.35 -11.89 2.03
N TRP A 231 11.12 -11.42 2.15
CA TRP A 231 9.93 -12.23 1.96
C TRP A 231 9.87 -12.84 0.54
N TRP A 232 10.08 -12.05 -0.50
CA TRP A 232 10.13 -12.54 -1.89
C TRP A 232 11.23 -13.58 -2.11
N ASN A 233 12.41 -13.37 -1.53
CA ASN A 233 13.50 -14.34 -1.60
C ASN A 233 13.09 -15.68 -0.95
N ASN A 234 12.47 -15.64 0.23
CA ASN A 234 11.97 -16.83 0.90
C ASN A 234 10.91 -17.55 0.06
N CYS A 235 9.98 -16.83 -0.57
CA CYS A 235 9.00 -17.40 -1.48
C CYS A 235 9.66 -18.13 -2.66
N HIS A 236 10.67 -17.51 -3.26
CA HIS A 236 11.43 -18.10 -4.35
C HIS A 236 12.16 -19.38 -3.91
N GLU A 237 12.83 -19.35 -2.75
CA GLU A 237 13.51 -20.53 -2.19
C GLU A 237 12.53 -21.68 -1.93
N MET A 238 11.38 -21.40 -1.31
CA MET A 238 10.34 -22.40 -1.06
C MET A 238 9.78 -23.00 -2.35
N MET A 239 9.60 -22.17 -3.39
CA MET A 239 9.20 -22.63 -4.72
C MET A 239 10.25 -23.59 -5.31
N MET A 240 11.53 -23.23 -5.25
CA MET A 240 12.63 -24.05 -5.75
C MET A 240 12.71 -25.40 -5.03
N ILE A 241 12.58 -25.41 -3.70
CA ILE A 241 12.51 -26.65 -2.90
C ILE A 241 11.32 -27.51 -3.36
N GLY A 242 10.16 -26.90 -3.59
CA GLY A 242 8.97 -27.57 -4.09
C GLY A 242 9.19 -28.21 -5.46
N ILE A 243 9.83 -27.50 -6.40
CA ILE A 243 10.19 -28.02 -7.73
C ILE A 243 11.14 -29.22 -7.61
N HIS A 244 12.20 -29.11 -6.80
CA HIS A 244 13.14 -30.21 -6.59
C HIS A 244 12.46 -31.44 -5.98
N LYS A 245 11.59 -31.25 -4.98
CA LYS A 245 10.81 -32.33 -4.37
C LYS A 245 9.90 -33.01 -5.39
N ARG A 246 9.18 -32.21 -6.21
CA ARG A 246 8.32 -32.73 -7.28
C ARG A 246 9.12 -33.53 -8.32
N HIS A 247 10.26 -33.01 -8.78
CA HIS A 247 11.12 -33.73 -9.73
C HIS A 247 11.64 -35.04 -9.16
N ARG A 248 12.07 -35.04 -7.90
CA ARG A 248 12.48 -36.26 -7.21
C ARG A 248 11.34 -37.29 -7.17
N GLN A 249 10.13 -36.88 -6.77
CA GLN A 249 8.96 -37.78 -6.74
C GLN A 249 8.64 -38.34 -8.13
N ILE A 250 8.67 -37.52 -9.18
CA ILE A 250 8.43 -37.99 -10.56
C ILE A 250 9.48 -39.02 -10.97
N SER A 251 10.76 -38.80 -10.66
CA SER A 251 11.83 -39.75 -10.97
C SER A 251 11.69 -41.06 -10.19
N GLU A 252 11.33 -40.99 -8.91
CA GLU A 252 11.07 -42.18 -8.08
C GLU A 252 9.88 -42.99 -8.61
N GLU A 253 8.78 -42.35 -8.99
CA GLU A 253 7.61 -43.03 -9.57
C GLU A 253 7.91 -43.63 -10.96
N LYS A 254 8.69 -42.94 -11.80
CA LYS A 254 9.16 -43.50 -13.08
C LYS A 254 9.98 -44.77 -12.88
N LEU A 255 10.88 -44.78 -11.89
CA LEU A 255 11.70 -45.96 -11.58
C LEU A 255 10.84 -47.13 -11.11
N LYS A 256 9.88 -46.89 -10.19
CA LYS A 256 8.94 -47.92 -9.72
C LYS A 256 8.12 -48.50 -10.88
N PHE A 257 7.66 -47.65 -11.78
CA PHE A 257 6.91 -48.07 -12.96
C PHE A 257 7.76 -48.93 -13.89
N GLN A 258 9.00 -48.54 -14.17
CA GLN A 258 9.93 -49.32 -14.98
C GLN A 258 10.19 -50.70 -14.38
N VAL A 259 10.52 -50.77 -13.08
CA VAL A 259 10.72 -52.03 -12.36
C VAL A 259 9.49 -52.94 -12.50
N LYS A 260 8.28 -52.38 -12.38
CA LYS A 260 7.05 -53.16 -12.53
C LYS A 260 6.84 -53.69 -13.95
N LEU A 261 7.23 -52.93 -14.98
CA LEU A 261 7.19 -53.41 -16.36
C LEU A 261 8.19 -54.55 -16.58
N ASP A 262 9.43 -54.39 -16.11
CA ASP A 262 10.48 -55.41 -16.27
C ASP A 262 10.07 -56.74 -15.62
N PHE A 263 9.42 -56.70 -14.43
CA PHE A 263 8.86 -57.89 -13.79
C PHE A 263 7.75 -58.55 -14.61
N LEU A 264 6.86 -57.76 -15.23
CA LEU A 264 5.77 -58.29 -16.07
C LEU A 264 6.28 -58.90 -17.39
N GLU A 265 7.41 -58.42 -17.91
CA GLU A 265 8.05 -59.00 -19.09
C GLU A 265 8.73 -60.34 -18.76
N LEU A 266 9.38 -60.44 -17.59
CA LEU A 266 9.97 -61.70 -17.09
C LEU A 266 8.93 -62.79 -16.82
N ASP A 267 7.75 -62.44 -16.31
CA ASP A 267 6.67 -63.41 -16.07
C ASP A 267 5.99 -63.91 -17.37
N ARG A 268 6.23 -63.26 -18.51
CA ARG A 268 5.70 -63.68 -19.83
C ARG A 268 6.66 -64.55 -20.64
N SER A 269 7.94 -64.59 -20.27
CA SER A 269 8.99 -65.39 -20.91
C SER A 269 9.19 -66.73 -20.23
#